data_AF-A0A967HY73-F1
#
_entry.id   AF-A0A967HY73-F1
#
_cell.length_a   1.000
_cell.length_b   1.000
_cell.length_c   1.000
_cell.angle_alpha   90.00
_cell.angle_beta   90.00
_cell.angle_gamma   90.00
#
_symmetry.space_group_name_H-M   'P 1'
#
loop_
_entity.id
_entity.type
_entity.pdbx_description
1 polymer ?
#
loop_
_entity_poly.entity_id
_entity_poly.type
_entity_poly.pdbx_seq_one_letter_code
_entity_poly.pdbx_strand_id
1 'polypeptide(L)' 'MGTDNRRHTRAKVKWPVSINAPTGIVDGTTENLSLSGAFIRLSKQLNSGAEIPLVLNAKGRFIPCTAQVV' A
#
# COMPACT_ATOMS: atom_id res chain seq x y z
N MET A 1 -3.88 26.45 -4.09
CA MET A 1 -4.82 25.31 -4.06
C MET A 1 -4.24 24.22 -4.95
N GLY A 2 -3.67 23.16 -4.38
CA GLY A 2 -3.08 22.07 -5.17
C GLY A 2 -4.20 21.25 -5.82
N THR A 3 -4.17 21.12 -7.15
CA THR A 3 -5.11 20.30 -7.90
C THR A 3 -4.94 18.83 -7.50
N ASP A 4 -6.03 18.19 -7.07
CA ASP A 4 -6.04 16.76 -6.82
C ASP A 4 -5.94 16.03 -8.17
N ASN A 5 -4.72 15.63 -8.55
CA ASN A 5 -4.43 14.92 -9.80
C ASN A 5 -4.82 13.43 -9.77
N ARG A 6 -5.59 12.98 -8.77
CA ARG A 6 -5.98 11.56 -8.65
C ARG A 6 -7.03 11.20 -9.71
N ARG A 7 -6.69 10.26 -10.58
CA ARG A 7 -7.58 9.71 -11.62
C ARG A 7 -8.65 8.74 -11.12
N HIS A 8 -8.49 8.19 -9.90
CA HIS A 8 -9.39 7.18 -9.35
C HIS A 8 -9.84 7.55 -7.94
N THR A 9 -11.15 7.37 -7.70
CA THR A 9 -11.73 7.44 -6.35
C THR A 9 -11.03 6.44 -5.45
N ARG A 10 -10.60 6.90 -4.27
CA ARG A 10 -9.96 6.05 -3.27
C ARG A 10 -10.93 5.78 -2.12
N ALA A 11 -11.16 4.50 -1.82
CA ALA A 11 -11.90 4.09 -0.63
C ALA A 11 -11.05 4.33 0.61
N LYS A 12 -11.64 4.97 1.64
CA LYS A 12 -11.00 5.16 2.95
C LYS A 12 -11.12 3.86 3.75
N VAL A 13 -10.18 2.95 3.55
CA VAL A 13 -10.14 1.64 4.23
C VAL A 13 -8.85 1.51 5.01
N LYS A 14 -8.96 0.93 6.21
CA LYS A 14 -7.83 0.60 7.09
C LYS A 14 -7.66 -0.91 7.15
N TRP A 15 -6.83 -1.43 6.26
CA TRP A 15 -6.50 -2.85 6.18
C TRP A 15 -5.04 -3.06 6.56
N PRO A 16 -4.72 -4.07 7.38
CA PRO A 16 -3.35 -4.47 7.62
C PRO A 16 -2.67 -4.84 6.31
N VAL A 17 -1.39 -4.48 6.20
CA VAL A 17 -0.53 -4.80 5.06
C VAL A 17 0.73 -5.43 5.60
N SER A 18 1.19 -6.49 4.95
CA SER A 18 2.54 -7.02 5.18
C SER A 18 3.31 -7.01 3.86
N ILE A 19 4.52 -6.49 3.89
CA ILE A 19 5.41 -6.35 2.74
C ILE A 19 6.60 -7.27 2.96
N ASN A 20 6.90 -8.11 1.98
CA ASN A 20 8.09 -8.96 2.03
C ASN A 20 9.26 -8.21 1.38
N ALA A 21 9.99 -7.44 2.18
CA ALA A 21 11.17 -6.71 1.71
C ALA A 21 12.45 -7.56 1.92
N PRO A 22 13.53 -7.28 1.17
CA PRO A 22 14.81 -8.00 1.35
C PRO A 22 15.37 -7.92 2.78
N THR A 23 15.04 -6.85 3.52
CA THR A 23 15.48 -6.64 4.90
C THR A 23 14.58 -7.30 5.96
N GLY A 24 13.56 -8.05 5.54
CA GLY A 24 12.56 -8.66 6.42
C GLY A 24 11.13 -8.18 6.13
N ILE A 25 10.19 -8.71 6.91
CA ILE A 25 8.78 -8.34 6.80
C ILE A 25 8.57 -6.94 7.37
N VAL A 26 7.88 -6.09 6.61
CA VAL A 26 7.47 -4.75 7.04
C VAL A 26 5.95 -4.72 7.12
N ASP A 27 5.43 -4.46 8.32
CA ASP A 27 4.00 -4.30 8.55
C ASP A 27 3.54 -2.85 8.34
N GLY A 28 2.28 -2.73 7.96
CA GLY A 28 1.66 -1.46 7.60
C GLY A 28 0.16 -1.47 7.72
N THR A 29 -0.44 -0.32 7.44
CA THR A 29 -1.90 -0.16 7.35
C THR A 29 -2.24 0.80 6.23
N THR A 30 -3.23 0.44 5.40
CA THR A 30 -3.76 1.35 4.38
C THR A 30 -4.47 2.52 5.05
N GLU A 31 -4.31 3.72 4.50
CA GLU A 31 -5.21 4.86 4.79
C GLU A 31 -6.33 4.95 3.75
N ASN A 32 -5.97 4.62 2.51
CA ASN A 32 -6.89 4.56 1.39
C ASN A 32 -6.36 3.63 0.30
N LEU A 33 -7.29 3.15 -0.54
CA LEU A 33 -7.01 2.23 -1.63
C LEU A 33 -7.89 2.58 -2.85
N SER A 34 -7.33 2.48 -4.05
CA SER A 34 -8.06 2.40 -5.32
C SER A 34 -7.56 1.23 -6.14
N LEU A 35 -8.17 1.02 -7.31
CA LEU A 35 -7.73 0.02 -8.29
C LEU A 35 -6.31 0.27 -8.80
N SER A 36 -5.81 1.51 -8.73
CA SER A 36 -4.52 1.91 -9.28
C SER A 36 -3.45 2.16 -8.22
N GLY A 37 -3.74 1.96 -6.94
CA GLY A 37 -2.76 2.18 -5.88
C GLY A 37 -3.35 2.39 -4.50
N ALA A 38 -2.46 2.40 -3.50
CA ALA A 38 -2.81 2.59 -2.10
C ALA A 38 -1.95 3.68 -1.48
N PHE A 39 -2.44 4.30 -0.41
CA PHE A 39 -1.57 5.01 0.53
C PHE A 39 -1.44 4.15 1.78
N ILE A 40 -0.21 3.74 2.11
CA ILE A 40 0.08 2.80 3.18
C ILE A 40 1.01 3.48 4.18
N ARG A 41 0.64 3.49 5.46
CA ARG A 41 1.56 3.87 6.53
C ARG A 41 2.37 2.66 6.93
N LEU A 42 3.69 2.84 6.97
CA LEU A 42 4.67 1.83 7.34
C LEU A 42 5.46 2.32 8.55
N SER A 43 5.96 1.38 9.36
CA SER A 43 6.89 1.68 10.45
C SER A 43 8.30 2.03 9.95
N LYS A 44 8.62 1.66 8.70
CA LYS A 44 9.93 1.87 8.07
C LYS A 44 9.75 2.44 6.66
N GLN A 45 10.63 3.37 6.29
CA GLN A 45 10.66 3.92 4.94
C GLN A 45 11.17 2.87 3.94
N LEU A 46 10.51 2.82 2.78
CA LEU A 46 10.94 2.01 1.64
C LEU A 46 11.61 2.90 0.59
N ASN A 47 12.41 2.28 -0.28
CA ASN A 47 13.09 2.98 -1.36
C ASN A 47 12.06 3.37 -2.43
N SER A 48 12.03 4.64 -2.84
CA SER A 48 11.20 5.11 -3.96
C SER A 48 11.61 4.39 -5.25
N GLY A 49 10.62 4.09 -6.10
CA GLY A 49 10.80 3.35 -7.36
C GLY A 49 10.92 1.84 -7.20
N ALA A 50 11.07 1.31 -5.99
CA ALA A 50 11.18 -0.13 -5.77
C ALA A 50 9.85 -0.84 -6.03
N GLU A 51 9.91 -1.98 -6.73
CA GLU A 51 8.80 -2.92 -6.81
C GLU A 51 8.80 -3.83 -5.60
N ILE A 52 7.66 -3.90 -4.90
CA ILE A 52 7.51 -4.64 -3.66
C ILE A 52 6.32 -5.61 -3.75
N PRO A 53 6.52 -6.89 -3.41
CA PRO A 53 5.40 -7.79 -3.16
C PRO A 53 4.79 -7.47 -1.79
N LEU A 54 3.47 -7.33 -1.75
CA LEU A 54 2.72 -7.07 -0.53
C LEU A 54 1.42 -7.85 -0.49
N VAL A 55 0.90 -8.05 0.72
CA VAL A 55 -0.37 -8.71 0.96
C VAL A 55 -1.28 -7.78 1.76
N LEU A 56 -2.45 -7.47 1.23
CA LEU A 56 -3.50 -6.75 1.94
C LEU A 56 -4.39 -7.75 2.68
N ASN A 57 -4.70 -7.46 3.95
CA ASN A 57 -5.67 -8.23 4.73
C ASN A 57 -7.02 -7.49 4.77
N ALA A 58 -7.90 -7.81 3.82
CA ALA A 58 -9.26 -7.29 3.75
C ALA A 58 -10.19 -8.15 4.63
N LYS A 59 -10.20 -7.90 5.94
CA LYS A 59 -11.07 -8.58 6.92
C LYS A 59 -10.99 -10.12 6.85
N GLY A 60 -9.77 -10.65 6.86
CA GLY A 60 -9.50 -12.09 6.78
C GLY A 60 -9.30 -12.61 5.36
N ARG A 61 -9.60 -11.80 4.33
CA ARG A 61 -9.24 -12.11 2.94
C ARG A 61 -7.87 -11.53 2.61
N PHE A 62 -6.93 -12.41 2.26
CA PHE A 62 -5.59 -12.02 1.84
C PHE A 62 -5.56 -11.77 0.33
N ILE A 63 -5.08 -10.59 -0.07
CA ILE A 63 -4.99 -10.15 -1.46
C ILE A 63 -3.51 -9.87 -1.76
N PRO A 64 -2.80 -10.76 -2.46
CA PRO A 64 -1.43 -10.53 -2.88
C PRO A 64 -1.39 -9.54 -4.05
N CYS A 65 -0.43 -8.62 -4.03
CA CYS A 65 -0.16 -7.72 -5.15
C CYS A 65 1.31 -7.27 -5.17
N THR A 66 1.75 -6.85 -6.35
CA THR A 66 3.04 -6.18 -6.54
C THR A 66 2.77 -4.71 -6.81
N ALA A 67 3.50 -3.83 -6.13
CA ALA A 67 3.33 -2.38 -6.27
C ALA A 67 4.68 -1.69 -6.37
N GLN A 68 4.74 -0.57 -7.10
CA GLN A 68 5.88 0.32 -7.11
C GLN A 68 5.72 1.41 -6.04
N VAL A 69 6.77 1.66 -5.26
CA VAL A 69 6.80 2.77 -4.30
C VAL A 69 6.92 4.09 -5.06
N VAL A 70 5.98 5.01 -4.83
CA VAL A 70 5.91 6.33 -5.49
C VAL A 70 6.20 7.44 -4.49
#